data_AF-A0AAQ0S7R1-F1
#
_entry.id   AF-A0AAQ0S7R1-F1
#
_cell.length_a   1.000
_cell.length_b   1.000
_cell.length_c   1.000
_cell.angle_alpha   90.00
_cell.angle_beta   90.00
_cell.angle_gamma   90.00
#
_symmetry.space_group_name_H-M   'P 1'
#
loop_
_entity.id
_entity.type
_entity.pdbx_description
1 polymer ?
#
loop_
_entity_poly.entity_id
_entity_poly.type
_entity_poly.pdbx_seq_one_letter_code
_entity_poly.pdbx_strand_id
1 'polypeptide(L)' 'MKYLAVLFWSIILLQMINFVLNSLNGGGALNYVTPIFGAIAFTIIIVLLDMVIKPKKHDTKEQH' A
#
# COMPACT_ATOMS: atom_id res chain seq x y z
N MET A 1 10.08 8.47 0.10
CA MET A 1 10.61 7.17 -0.34
C MET A 1 9.78 5.99 0.16
N LYS A 2 9.65 5.76 1.48
CA LYS A 2 8.97 4.55 2.00
C LYS A 2 7.53 4.31 1.48
N TYR A 3 6.68 5.33 1.46
CA TYR A 3 5.29 5.16 1.01
C TYR A 3 5.15 4.97 -0.50
N LEU A 4 6.08 5.50 -1.29
CA LEU A 4 6.11 5.28 -2.74
C LEU A 4 6.48 3.83 -3.06
N ALA A 5 7.41 3.25 -2.29
CA ALA A 5 7.73 1.83 -2.38
C ALA A 5 6.53 0.95 -1.96
N VAL A 6 5.83 1.32 -0.88
CA VAL A 6 4.59 0.62 -0.46
C VAL A 6 3.54 0.65 -1.58
N LEU A 7 3.30 1.81 -2.19
CA LEU A 7 2.35 1.94 -3.30
C LEU A 7 2.74 1.07 -4.49
N PHE A 8 4.01 1.13 -4.92
CA PHE A 8 4.51 0.34 -6.05
C PHE A 8 4.35 -1.17 -5.81
N TRP A 9 4.78 -1.66 -4.64
CA TRP A 9 4.65 -3.07 -4.30
C TRP A 9 3.20 -3.50 -4.13
N SER A 10 2.35 -2.64 -3.55
CA SER A 10 0.92 -2.91 -3.40
C SER A 10 0.23 -3.07 -4.76
N ILE A 11 0.56 -2.22 -5.75
CA ILE A 11 0.05 -2.35 -7.12
C ILE A 11 0.42 -3.71 -7.71
N ILE A 12 1.70 -4.10 -7.63
CA ILE A 12 2.18 -5.37 -8.19
C ILE A 12 1.46 -6.55 -7.53
N LEU A 13 1.42 -6.58 -6.20
CA LEU A 13 0.81 -7.69 -5.46
C LEU A 13 -0.69 -7.79 -5.72
N LEU A 14 -1.40 -6.67 -5.72
CA LEU A 14 -2.85 -6.65 -5.99
C LEU A 14 -3.15 -7.05 -7.44
N GLN A 15 -2.30 -6.70 -8.41
CA GLN A 15 -2.44 -7.20 -9.78
C GLN A 15 -2.22 -8.71 -9.87
N MET A 16 -1.27 -9.27 -9.12
CA MET A 16 -1.07 -10.73 -9.06
C MET A 16 -2.26 -11.44 -8.43
N ILE A 17 -2.80 -10.91 -7.33
CA ILE A 17 -4.01 -11.47 -6.70
C ILE A 17 -5.19 -11.39 -7.68
N ASN A 18 -5.38 -10.25 -8.33
CA ASN A 18 -6.44 -10.07 -9.33
C ASN A 18 -6.31 -11.05 -10.50
N PHE A 19 -5.08 -11.27 -10.98
CA PHE A 19 -4.79 -12.27 -12.01
C PHE A 19 -5.14 -13.70 -11.56
N VAL A 20 -4.75 -14.09 -10.35
CA VAL A 20 -5.06 -15.42 -9.79
C VAL A 20 -6.56 -15.59 -9.64
N LEU A 21 -7.25 -14.62 -9.04
CA LEU A 21 -8.71 -14.66 -8.85
C LEU A 21 -9.46 -14.74 -10.19
N ASN A 22 -9.05 -13.93 -11.17
CA ASN A 22 -9.62 -13.98 -12.51
C ASN A 22 -9.39 -15.35 -13.18
N SER A 23 -8.22 -15.95 -12.98
CA SER A 23 -7.88 -17.28 -13.50
C SER A 23 -8.75 -18.37 -12.85
N LEU A 24 -8.99 -18.29 -11.54
CA LEU A 24 -9.89 -19.20 -10.82
C LEU A 24 -11.35 -19.04 -11.26
N ASN A 25 -11.74 -17.84 -11.69
CA ASN A 25 -13.09 -17.52 -12.16
C ASN A 25 -13.30 -17.76 -13.67
N GLY A 26 -12.45 -18.59 -14.31
CA GLY A 26 -12.59 -18.97 -15.71
C GLY A 26 -11.80 -18.12 -16.71
N GLY A 27 -10.93 -17.22 -16.25
CA GLY A 27 -9.88 -16.60 -17.08
C GLY A 27 -10.35 -15.51 -18.06
N GLY A 28 -11.31 -14.67 -17.64
CA GLY A 28 -11.85 -13.56 -18.45
C GLY A 28 -10.92 -12.35 -18.61
N ALA A 29 -11.47 -11.24 -19.12
CA ALA A 29 -10.73 -9.99 -19.25
C ALA A 29 -10.31 -9.44 -17.87
N LEU A 30 -9.04 -9.08 -17.72
CA LEU A 30 -8.50 -8.56 -16.47
C LEU A 30 -8.94 -7.11 -16.23
N ASN A 31 -9.45 -6.86 -15.02
CA ASN A 31 -9.71 -5.50 -14.56
C ASN A 31 -8.44 -4.91 -13.94
N TYR A 32 -7.78 -3.99 -14.66
CA TYR A 32 -6.57 -3.32 -14.17
C TYR A 32 -6.85 -2.13 -13.24
N VAL A 33 -8.08 -1.63 -13.20
CA VAL A 33 -8.45 -0.41 -12.48
C VAL A 33 -8.68 -0.71 -10.99
N THR A 34 -9.41 -1.77 -10.67
CA THR A 34 -9.71 -2.15 -9.29
C THR A 34 -8.46 -2.34 -8.42
N PRO A 35 -7.40 -3.04 -8.88
CA PRO A 35 -6.17 -3.22 -8.10
C PRO A 35 -5.43 -1.90 -7.80
N ILE A 36 -5.50 -0.93 -8.72
CA ILE A 36 -4.85 0.38 -8.55
C ILE A 36 -5.54 1.18 -7.45
N PHE A 37 -6.87 1.26 -7.49
CA PHE A 37 -7.62 1.92 -6.41
C PHE A 37 -7.43 1.22 -5.07
N GLY A 38 -7.40 -0.12 -5.06
CA GLY A 38 -7.07 -0.90 -3.87
C GLY A 38 -5.69 -0.57 -3.30
N ALA A 39 -4.68 -0.42 -4.17
CA ALA A 39 -3.32 -0.10 -3.75
C ALA A 39 -3.19 1.30 -3.14
N ILE A 40 -3.91 2.28 -3.72
CA ILE A 40 -3.98 3.65 -3.18
C ILE A 40 -4.61 3.62 -1.79
N ALA A 41 -5.77 2.98 -1.63
CA ALA A 41 -6.46 2.86 -0.34
C ALA A 41 -5.59 2.15 0.71
N PHE A 42 -4.94 1.04 0.34
CA PHE A 42 -4.02 0.31 1.20
C PHE A 42 -2.83 1.17 1.64
N THR A 43 -2.24 1.94 0.72
CA THR A 43 -1.13 2.85 1.04
C THR A 43 -1.55 3.93 2.03
N ILE A 44 -2.76 4.48 1.87
CA ILE A 44 -3.31 5.47 2.84
C ILE A 44 -3.42 4.84 4.23
N ILE A 45 -3.94 3.61 4.34
CA ILE A 45 -4.04 2.89 5.62
C ILE A 45 -2.65 2.74 6.27
N ILE A 46 -1.64 2.35 5.50
CA ILE A 46 -0.26 2.21 6.01
C ILE A 46 0.30 3.56 6.48
N VAL A 47 0.03 4.65 5.76
CA VAL A 47 0.44 6.01 6.18
C VAL A 47 -0.21 6.39 7.51
N LEU A 48 -1.51 6.14 7.66
CA LEU A 48 -2.24 6.42 8.90
C LEU A 48 -1.69 5.60 10.07
N LEU A 49 -1.47 4.29 9.87
CA LEU A 49 -0.89 3.41 10.89
C LEU A 49 0.52 3.85 11.30
N ASP A 50 1.35 4.21 10.32
CA ASP A 50 2.70 4.71 10.59
C ASP A 50 2.67 6.01 11.40
N MET A 51 1.72 6.92 11.16
CA MET A 51 1.55 8.13 11.98
C MET A 51 1.11 7.82 13.41
N VAL A 52 0.24 6.83 13.61
CA VAL A 52 -0.23 6.42 14.94
C VAL A 52 0.87 5.73 15.74
N ILE A 53 1.70 4.90 15.10
CA ILE A 53 2.74 4.11 15.75
C ILE A 53 4.00 4.94 16.04
N LYS A 54 4.27 6.00 15.28
CA LYS A 54 5.51 6.77 15.42
C LYS A 54 5.51 7.48 16.79
N PRO A 55 6.44 7.14 17.71
CA PRO A 55 6.54 7.86 18.97
C PRO A 55 6.89 9.31 18.68
N LYS A 56 6.23 10.25 19.38
CA LYS A 56 6.68 11.66 19.42
C LYS A 56 8.11 11.65 19.93
N LYS A 57 9.10 11.79 19.03
CA LYS A 57 10.44 12.19 19.45
C LYS A 57 10.26 13.55 20.10
N HIS A 58 10.32 13.59 21.43
CA HIS A 58 10.69 14.81 22.11
C HIS A 58 12.08 15.16 21.58
N ASP A 59 12.15 16.20 20.75
CA ASP A 59 13.38 16.95 20.50
C ASP A 59 13.83 17.54 21.84
N THR A 60 14.44 16.73 22.70
CA THR A 60 15.35 17.25 23.72
C THR A 60 16.58 17.69 22.95
N LYS A 61 16.50 18.91 22.42
CA LYS A 61 17.67 19.65 21.97
C LYS A 61 18.59 19.71 23.18
N GLU A 62 19.72 19.03 23.08
CA GLU A 62 20.88 19.23 23.93
C GLU A 62 21.10 20.74 24.03
N GLN A 63 20.80 21.31 25.20
CA GLN A 63 21.20 22.65 25.57
C GLN A 63 22.60 22.51 26.15
N HIS A 64 23.50 23.29 25.58
CA HIS A 64 24.90 23.49 25.90
C HIS A 64 25.20 23.61 27.40
#